data_AF-V9GE83-F1
#
_entry.id   AF-V9GE83-F1
#
_cell.length_a   1.000
_cell.length_b   1.000
_cell.length_c   1.000
_cell.angle_alpha   90.00
_cell.angle_beta   90.00
_cell.angle_gamma   90.00
#
_symmetry.space_group_name_H-M   'P 1'
#
loop_
_entity.id
_entity.type
_entity.pdbx_description
1 polymer ?
#
loop_
_entity_poly.entity_id
_entity_poly.type
_entity_poly.pdbx_seq_one_letter_code
_entity_poly.pdbx_strand_id
1 'polypeptide(L)'
;MTDRYPEIDEVIAYIHKNIYDPLPLSTLASYIGYSPYHFSRIFKDRVGIPPLYYVSSLRLEKAKDLLLNTHFNIREIALEVGQQSLGTFTTRFTERVA
;
A
#
# COMPACT_ATOMS: atom_id res chain seq x y z
N MET A 1 -9.17 -15.12 22.19
CA MET A 1 -7.91 -14.41 21.89
C MET A 1 -8.30 -13.00 21.54
N THR A 2 -8.05 -12.05 22.43
CA THR A 2 -8.43 -10.65 22.23
C THR A 2 -7.53 -10.07 21.14
N ASP A 3 -8.10 -9.65 20.02
CA ASP A 3 -7.33 -9.03 18.94
C ASP A 3 -6.71 -7.73 19.49
N ARG A 4 -5.39 -7.64 19.47
CA ARG A 4 -4.64 -6.69 20.31
C ARG A 4 -4.73 -5.24 19.80
N TYR A 5 -5.21 -5.03 18.58
CA TYR A 5 -5.32 -3.70 17.94
C TYR A 5 -6.43 -3.71 16.87
N PRO A 6 -7.73 -3.82 17.22
CA PRO A 6 -8.83 -3.93 16.25
C PRO A 6 -8.87 -2.77 15.24
N GLU A 7 -8.44 -1.58 15.64
CA GLU A 7 -8.33 -0.38 14.80
C GLU A 7 -7.42 -0.55 13.58
N ILE A 8 -6.52 -1.55 13.58
CA ILE A 8 -5.70 -1.87 12.40
C ILE A 8 -6.58 -2.39 11.24
N ASP A 9 -7.71 -3.04 11.50
CA ASP A 9 -8.63 -3.47 10.43
C ASP A 9 -9.29 -2.27 9.77
N GLU A 10 -9.60 -1.24 10.56
CA GLU A 10 -10.16 0.02 10.04
C GLU A 10 -9.13 0.74 9.16
N VAL A 11 -7.85 0.74 9.55
CA VAL A 11 -6.77 1.29 8.70
C VAL A 11 -6.61 0.47 7.43
N ILE A 12 -6.70 -0.87 7.50
CA ILE A 12 -6.63 -1.74 6.32
C ILE A 12 -7.79 -1.40 5.37
N ALA A 13 -9.02 -1.33 5.88
CA ALA A 13 -10.18 -0.93 5.08
C ALA A 13 -10.00 0.46 4.45
N TYR A 14 -9.46 1.42 5.22
CA TYR A 14 -9.12 2.74 4.72
C TYR A 14 -8.07 2.70 3.60
N ILE A 15 -7.02 1.89 3.74
CA ILE A 15 -5.99 1.69 2.70
C ILE A 15 -6.63 1.15 1.42
N HIS A 16 -7.48 0.12 1.51
CA HIS A 16 -8.13 -0.48 0.33
C HIS A 16 -9.01 0.53 -0.40
N LYS A 17 -9.78 1.33 0.35
CA LYS A 17 -10.67 2.36 -0.22
C LYS A 17 -9.91 3.49 -0.92
N ASN A 18 -8.74 3.87 -0.41
CA ASN A 18 -7.97 5.02 -0.87
C ASN A 18 -6.62 4.61 -1.50
N ILE A 19 -6.55 3.39 -2.05
CA ILE A 19 -5.27 2.79 -2.47
C ILE A 19 -4.56 3.57 -3.58
N TYR A 20 -5.29 4.35 -4.36
CA TYR A 20 -4.77 5.19 -5.44
C TYR A 20 -4.30 6.57 -4.97
N ASP A 21 -4.71 7.00 -3.77
CA ASP A 21 -4.35 8.30 -3.21
C ASP A 21 -2.97 8.28 -2.54
N PRO A 22 -2.29 9.42 -2.33
CA PRO A 22 -1.11 9.46 -1.49
C PRO A 22 -1.41 8.99 -0.05
N LEU A 23 -0.83 7.86 0.35
CA LEU A 23 -0.97 7.27 1.69
C LEU A 23 0.35 7.33 2.47
N PRO A 24 0.83 8.52 2.89
CA PRO A 24 2.03 8.61 3.71
C PRO A 24 1.77 7.98 5.09
N LEU A 25 2.84 7.51 5.73
CA LEU A 25 2.77 6.83 7.02
C LEU A 25 2.07 7.69 8.09
N SER A 26 2.29 9.00 8.05
CA SER A 26 1.66 9.98 8.95
C SER A 26 0.15 10.03 8.81
N THR A 27 -0.40 9.96 7.58
CA THR A 27 -1.85 9.94 7.35
C THR A 27 -2.46 8.68 7.92
N LEU A 28 -1.86 7.51 7.67
CA LEU A 28 -2.35 6.23 8.17
C LEU A 28 -2.30 6.17 9.70
N ALA A 29 -1.22 6.67 10.30
CA ALA A 29 -1.09 6.71 11.76
C ALA A 29 -2.10 7.68 12.39
N SER A 30 -2.29 8.85 11.78
CA SER A 30 -3.24 9.86 12.27
C SER A 30 -4.70 9.41 12.16
N TYR A 31 -5.02 8.57 11.18
CA TYR A 31 -6.36 8.00 10.99
C TYR A 31 -6.86 7.23 12.22
N ILE A 32 -5.95 6.59 12.97
CA ILE A 32 -6.26 5.92 14.25
C ILE A 32 -5.62 6.60 15.47
N GLY A 33 -5.17 7.85 15.33
CA GLY A 33 -4.66 8.65 16.46
C GLY A 33 -3.31 8.21 17.02
N TYR A 34 -2.48 7.53 16.23
CA TYR A 34 -1.16 7.05 16.66
C TYR A 34 0.00 7.85 16.08
N SER A 35 1.13 7.80 16.78
CA SER A 35 2.40 8.28 16.22
C SER A 35 2.83 7.36 15.07
N PRO A 36 3.51 7.88 14.03
CA PRO A 36 3.96 7.07 12.90
C PRO A 36 4.83 5.88 13.30
N TYR A 37 5.68 6.06 14.32
CA TYR A 37 6.53 4.99 14.85
C TYR A 37 5.72 3.89 15.53
N HIS A 38 4.79 4.26 16.42
CA HIS A 38 3.95 3.29 17.11
C HIS A 38 3.09 2.52 16.12
N PHE A 39 2.42 3.23 15.21
CA PHE A 39 1.60 2.66 14.16
C PHE A 39 2.38 1.64 13.31
N SER A 40 3.56 2.01 12.81
CA SER A 40 4.38 1.12 11.98
C SER A 40 4.72 -0.19 12.70
N ARG A 41 5.04 -0.12 14.00
CA ARG A 41 5.36 -1.28 14.82
C ARG A 41 4.15 -2.19 14.99
N ILE A 42 3.03 -1.67 15.48
CA ILE A 42 1.85 -2.50 15.76
C ILE A 42 1.21 -3.05 14.47
N PHE A 43 1.26 -2.28 13.37
CA PHE A 43 0.77 -2.72 12.08
C PHE A 43 1.61 -3.90 11.59
N LYS A 44 2.94 -3.80 11.67
CA LYS A 44 3.83 -4.92 11.32
C LYS A 44 3.62 -6.13 12.24
N ASP A 45 3.44 -5.91 13.54
CA ASP A 45 3.20 -7.01 14.49
C ASP A 45 1.88 -7.75 14.18
N ARG A 46 0.85 -7.05 13.68
CA ARG A 46 -0.45 -7.64 13.31
C ARG A 46 -0.49 -8.22 11.90
N VAL A 47 0.04 -7.51 10.91
CA VAL A 47 -0.05 -7.82 9.47
C VAL A 47 1.18 -8.58 8.95
N GLY A 48 2.27 -8.60 9.71
CA GLY A 48 3.55 -9.24 9.36
C GLY A 48 4.51 -8.37 8.55
N ILE A 49 4.02 -7.29 7.93
CA ILE A 49 4.81 -6.39 7.09
C ILE A 49 4.56 -4.91 7.40
N PRO A 50 5.52 -4.00 7.14
CA PRO A 50 5.33 -2.57 7.37
C PRO A 50 4.18 -1.99 6.53
N PRO A 51 3.47 -0.95 7.02
CA PRO A 51 2.29 -0.39 6.36
C PRO A 51 2.58 0.16 4.96
N LEU A 52 3.68 0.90 4.77
CA LEU A 52 4.03 1.42 3.43
C LEU A 52 4.41 0.30 2.45
N TYR A 53 4.94 -0.80 2.96
CA TYR A 53 5.24 -1.98 2.16
C TYR A 53 3.95 -2.69 1.73
N TYR A 54 2.99 -2.82 2.65
CA TYR A 54 1.66 -3.35 2.38
C TYR A 54 0.95 -2.55 1.27
N VAL A 55 0.88 -1.23 1.41
CA VAL A 55 0.32 -0.32 0.38
C VAL A 55 1.01 -0.52 -0.97
N SER A 56 2.35 -0.56 -0.97
CA SER A 56 3.12 -0.76 -2.21
C SER A 56 2.84 -2.11 -2.85
N SER A 57 2.60 -3.17 -2.08
CA SER A 57 2.37 -4.52 -2.61
C SER A 57 0.98 -4.62 -3.25
N LEU A 58 -0.06 -4.09 -2.58
CA LEU A 58 -1.41 -3.99 -3.14
C LEU A 58 -1.44 -3.20 -4.45
N ARG A 59 -0.66 -2.12 -4.53
CA ARG A 59 -0.52 -1.32 -5.77
C ARG A 59 0.11 -2.11 -6.90
N LEU A 60 1.10 -2.95 -6.63
CA LEU A 60 1.74 -3.79 -7.64
C LEU A 60 0.81 -4.91 -8.11
N GLU A 61 0.01 -5.50 -7.22
CA GLU A 61 -1.03 -6.45 -7.60
C GLU A 61 -2.05 -5.80 -8.54
N LYS A 62 -2.55 -4.61 -8.20
CA LYS A 62 -3.43 -3.83 -9.10
C LYS A 62 -2.75 -3.46 -10.42
N ALA A 63 -1.46 -3.15 -10.41
CA ALA A 63 -0.71 -2.87 -11.64
C ALA A 63 -0.66 -4.09 -12.56
N LYS A 64 -0.51 -5.29 -11.99
CA LYS A 64 -0.57 -6.54 -12.74
C LYS A 64 -1.94 -6.72 -13.40
N ASP A 65 -3.01 -6.47 -12.66
CA ASP A 65 -4.37 -6.56 -13.20
C ASP A 65 -4.60 -5.56 -14.33
N LEU A 66 -4.09 -4.33 -14.20
CA LEU A 66 -4.17 -3.32 -15.26
C LEU A 66 -3.38 -3.73 -16.50
N LEU A 67 -2.18 -4.30 -16.34
CA LEU A 67 -1.36 -4.79 -17.45
C LEU A 67 -2.05 -5.91 -18.24
N LEU A 68 -2.80 -6.78 -17.54
CA LEU A 68 -3.45 -7.92 -18.17
C LEU A 68 -4.81 -7.57 -18.80
N ASN A 69 -5.52 -6.59 -18.23
CA ASN A 69 -6.92 -6.34 -18.56
C ASN A 69 -7.18 -4.97 -19.23
N THR A 70 -6.15 -4.17 -19.48
CA THR A 70 -6.27 -2.86 -20.14
C THR A 70 -5.25 -2.66 -21.24
N HIS A 71 -5.37 -1.57 -21.99
CA HIS A 71 -4.38 -1.14 -22.98
C HIS A 71 -3.45 -0.04 -22.46
N PHE A 72 -3.44 0.20 -21.14
CA PHE A 72 -2.57 1.20 -20.56
C PHE A 72 -1.11 0.83 -20.74
N ASN A 73 -0.30 1.81 -21.12
CA ASN A 73 1.14 1.65 -21.15
C ASN A 73 1.72 1.68 -19.72
N ILE A 74 2.96 1.22 -19.56
CA ILE A 74 3.61 1.09 -18.25
C ILE A 74 3.65 2.42 -17.48
N ARG A 75 3.75 3.56 -18.19
CA ARG A 75 3.75 4.89 -17.56
C ARG A 75 2.37 5.25 -17.01
N GLU A 76 1.31 4.99 -17.77
CA GLU A 76 -0.07 5.20 -17.34
C GLU A 76 -0.38 4.34 -16.11
N ILE A 77 0.03 3.06 -16.13
CA ILE A 77 -0.18 2.14 -15.01
C ILE A 77 0.58 2.59 -13.77
N ALA A 78 1.83 3.02 -13.91
CA ALA A 78 2.61 3.54 -12.78
C ALA A 78 1.91 4.74 -12.11
N LEU A 79 1.38 5.67 -12.90
CA LEU A 79 0.62 6.81 -12.39
C LEU A 79 -0.68 6.38 -11.73
N GLU A 80 -1.42 5.46 -12.37
CA GLU A 80 -2.70 4.95 -11.86
C GLU A 80 -2.54 4.28 -10.49
N VAL A 81 -1.46 3.53 -10.28
CA VAL A 81 -1.17 2.89 -8.99
C VAL A 81 -0.44 3.80 -8.00
N GLY A 82 -0.41 5.11 -8.26
CA GLY A 82 0.14 6.12 -7.36
C GLY A 82 1.67 6.09 -7.21
N GLN A 83 2.39 5.56 -8.20
CA GLN A 83 3.86 5.60 -8.28
C GLN A 83 4.32 6.74 -9.17
N GLN A 84 4.96 7.74 -8.57
CA GLN A 84 5.40 8.94 -9.31
C GLN A 84 6.67 8.71 -10.14
N SER A 85 7.46 7.69 -9.79
CA SER A 85 8.71 7.35 -10.47
C SER A 85 8.55 6.05 -11.26
N LEU A 86 8.63 6.16 -12.60
CA LEU A 86 8.58 5.01 -13.50
C LEU A 86 9.71 4.02 -13.23
N GLY A 87 10.93 4.51 -12.97
CA GLY A 87 12.08 3.64 -12.66
C GLY A 87 11.86 2.85 -11.38
N THR A 88 11.37 3.51 -10.33
CA THR A 88 11.05 2.85 -9.04
C THR A 88 9.92 1.84 -9.21
N PHE A 89 8.90 2.16 -10.00
CA PHE A 89 7.84 1.22 -10.35
C PHE A 89 8.41 -0.02 -11.05
N THR A 90 9.15 0.15 -12.14
CA THR A 90 9.68 -0.97 -12.93
C THR A 90 10.56 -1.89 -12.10
N THR A 91 11.50 -1.35 -11.31
CA THR A 91 12.35 -2.15 -10.42
C THR A 91 11.51 -2.98 -9.45
N ARG A 92 10.57 -2.33 -8.74
CA ARG A 92 9.74 -3.02 -7.73
C ARG A 92 8.76 -4.02 -8.33
N PHE A 93 8.25 -3.74 -9.53
CA PHE A 93 7.34 -4.63 -10.25
C PHE A 93 8.08 -5.90 -10.67
N THR A 94 9.25 -5.77 -11.32
CA THR A 94 10.06 -6.92 -11.73
C THR A 94 10.55 -7.74 -10.54
N GLU A 95 10.92 -7.12 -9.41
CA GLU A 95 11.36 -7.85 -8.20
C GLU A 95 10.26 -8.67 -7.52
N ARG A 96 8.98 -8.30 -7.69
CA ARG A 96 7.87 -8.84 -6.89
C ARG A 96 6.81 -9.60 -7.70
N VAL A 97 6.71 -9.34 -8.99
CA VAL A 97 5.60 -9.83 -9.83
C VAL A 97 6.08 -10.70 -10.98
N ALA A 98 7.30 -10.44 -11.51
CA ALA A 98 7.87 -11.19 -12.63
C ALA A 98 8.42 -12.55 -12.21
#